data_AF-A0A969SY14-F1
#
_entry.id   AF-A0A969SY14-F1
#
_cell.length_a   1.000
_cell.length_b   1.000
_cell.length_c   1.000
_cell.angle_alpha   90.00
_cell.angle_beta   90.00
_cell.angle_gamma   90.00
#
_symmetry.space_group_name_H-M   'P 1'
#
loop_
_entity.id
_entity.type
_entity.pdbx_description
1 polymer ?
#
loop_
_entity_poly.entity_id
_entity_poly.type
_entity_poly.pdbx_seq_one_letter_code
_entity_poly.pdbx_strand_id
1 'polypeptide(L)'
;MKLTYRGVSYEYNPPKVEYGDRTQVGKYRGVDIRFRNLPKAPVLQPTLDLIYRGAAYTTHPTAVEPAAKAPSSIKEQARQLMMSHHRNVKRRQQTMLSRLDSQVGLPASDATHFWNHIRGEVHPSFGDSYDRSQATMS
;
A
#
# COMPACT_ATOMS: atom_id res chain seq x y z
N MET A 1 7.28 -24.02 -21.86
CA MET A 1 8.02 -22.73 -21.86
C MET A 1 8.60 -22.52 -20.46
N LYS A 2 9.90 -22.28 -20.33
CA LYS A 2 10.53 -21.96 -19.04
C LYS A 2 10.22 -20.51 -18.67
N LEU A 3 9.89 -20.24 -17.41
CA LEU A 3 9.63 -18.88 -16.93
C LEU A 3 10.95 -18.26 -16.47
N THR A 4 11.34 -17.12 -17.04
CA THR A 4 12.56 -16.39 -16.64
C THR A 4 12.17 -15.13 -15.86
N TYR A 5 12.65 -15.02 -14.62
CA TYR A 5 12.49 -13.84 -13.79
C TYR A 5 13.83 -13.43 -13.19
N ARG A 6 14.22 -12.15 -13.34
CA ARG A 6 15.51 -11.57 -12.91
C ARG A 6 16.75 -12.41 -13.27
N GLY A 7 16.79 -12.93 -14.50
CA GLY A 7 17.93 -13.71 -15.00
C GLY A 7 17.99 -15.16 -14.48
N VAL A 8 17.06 -15.58 -13.62
CA VAL A 8 16.95 -16.96 -13.15
C VAL A 8 15.85 -17.68 -13.93
N SER A 9 16.18 -18.87 -14.43
CA SER A 9 15.27 -19.73 -15.18
C SER A 9 14.56 -20.67 -14.22
N TYR A 10 13.23 -20.64 -14.21
CA TYR A 10 12.39 -21.51 -13.40
C TYR A 10 11.79 -22.62 -14.27
N GLU A 11 11.91 -23.85 -13.79
CA GLU A 11 11.10 -24.96 -14.28
C GLU A 11 9.75 -24.91 -13.56
N TYR A 12 8.74 -24.44 -14.29
CA TYR A 12 7.39 -24.31 -13.75
C TYR A 12 6.71 -25.68 -13.73
N ASN A 13 6.54 -26.25 -12.53
CA ASN A 13 5.69 -27.41 -12.28
C ASN A 13 4.35 -26.93 -11.70
N PRO A 14 3.30 -26.71 -12.52
CA PRO A 14 2.02 -26.25 -12.01
C PRO A 14 1.45 -27.26 -11.01
N PRO A 15 0.81 -26.79 -9.92
CA PRO A 15 0.12 -27.68 -9.01
C PRO A 15 -1.03 -28.38 -9.76
N LYS A 16 -0.97 -29.71 -9.83
CA LYS A 16 -2.05 -30.53 -10.39
C LYS A 16 -3.20 -30.55 -9.37
N VAL A 17 -4.29 -29.88 -9.71
CA VAL A 17 -5.53 -29.94 -8.91
C VAL A 17 -6.35 -31.12 -9.42
N GLU A 18 -6.40 -32.18 -8.61
CA GLU A 18 -7.26 -33.33 -8.87
C GLU A 18 -8.72 -32.92 -8.65
N TYR A 19 -9.57 -33.12 -9.67
CA TYR A 19 -11.01 -32.93 -9.58
C TYR A 19 -11.68 -34.30 -9.49
N GLY A 20 -12.86 -34.38 -8.86
CA GLY A 20 -13.73 -35.55 -8.98
C GLY A 20 -14.19 -35.79 -10.41
N ASP A 21 -15.03 -36.81 -10.62
CA ASP A 21 -15.50 -37.18 -11.96
C ASP A 21 -16.22 -36.00 -12.64
N ARG A 22 -15.61 -35.51 -13.74
CA ARG A 22 -16.06 -34.31 -14.47
C ARG A 22 -17.32 -34.58 -15.30
N THR A 23 -17.70 -35.84 -15.44
CA THR A 23 -18.88 -36.25 -16.20
C THR A 23 -20.12 -36.42 -15.32
N GLN A 24 -19.99 -36.23 -14.01
CA GLN A 24 -21.10 -36.35 -13.08
C GLN A 24 -22.08 -35.18 -13.25
N VAL A 25 -23.18 -35.47 -13.93
CA VAL A 25 -24.30 -34.55 -14.18
C VAL A 25 -25.54 -35.11 -13.49
N GLY A 26 -26.33 -34.23 -12.89
CA GLY A 26 -27.64 -34.56 -12.33
C GLY A 26 -28.72 -33.64 -12.87
N LYS A 27 -29.98 -34.00 -12.64
CA LYS A 27 -31.14 -33.12 -12.89
C LYS A 27 -31.76 -32.76 -11.54
N TYR A 28 -31.91 -31.47 -11.27
CA TYR A 28 -32.66 -30.98 -10.12
C TYR A 28 -33.79 -30.07 -10.60
N ARG A 29 -35.04 -30.46 -10.32
CA ARG A 29 -36.26 -29.75 -10.77
C ARG A 29 -36.26 -29.40 -12.27
N GLY A 30 -35.83 -30.35 -13.10
CA GLY A 30 -35.76 -30.17 -14.56
C GLY A 30 -34.51 -29.43 -15.07
N VAL A 31 -33.68 -28.87 -14.19
CA VAL A 31 -32.45 -28.15 -14.55
C VAL A 31 -31.23 -29.04 -14.43
N ASP A 32 -30.31 -28.96 -15.40
CA ASP A 32 -29.01 -29.66 -15.34
C ASP A 32 -28.11 -29.04 -14.26
N ILE A 33 -27.64 -29.88 -13.35
CA ILE A 33 -26.62 -29.54 -12.36
C ILE A 33 -25.35 -30.34 -12.64
N ARG A 34 -24.20 -29.67 -12.55
CA ARG A 34 -22.88 -30.31 -12.71
C ARG A 34 -22.21 -30.37 -11.35
N PHE A 35 -21.81 -31.56 -10.92
CA PHE A 35 -21.11 -31.73 -9.66
C PHE A 35 -19.62 -31.43 -9.86
N ARG A 36 -19.09 -30.48 -9.09
CA ARG A 36 -17.66 -30.11 -9.09
C ARG A 36 -17.08 -30.39 -7.71
N ASN A 37 -17.08 -31.66 -7.33
CA ASN A 37 -16.59 -32.08 -6.03
C ASN A 37 -15.06 -32.22 -6.07
N LEU A 38 -14.40 -31.70 -5.03
CA LEU A 38 -13.00 -31.97 -4.77
C LEU A 38 -12.90 -33.36 -4.13
N PRO A 39 -11.97 -34.24 -4.58
CA PRO A 39 -11.83 -35.58 -4.02
C PRO A 39 -11.32 -35.55 -2.58
N LYS A 40 -10.55 -34.51 -2.22
CA LYS A 40 -10.05 -34.29 -0.86
C LYS A 40 -10.89 -33.21 -0.18
N ALA A 41 -11.45 -33.55 0.98
CA ALA A 41 -12.16 -32.58 1.82
C ALA A 41 -11.22 -31.41 2.16
N PRO A 42 -11.68 -30.15 2.03
CA PRO A 42 -10.87 -29.00 2.42
C PRO A 42 -10.61 -29.07 3.92
N VAL A 43 -9.33 -29.02 4.30
CA VAL A 43 -8.95 -28.90 5.71
C VAL A 43 -9.20 -27.47 6.13
N LEU A 44 -10.18 -27.26 7.01
CA LEU A 44 -10.46 -25.95 7.57
C LEU A 44 -9.28 -25.50 8.45
N GLN A 45 -8.85 -24.25 8.29
CA GLN A 45 -7.82 -23.69 9.15
C GLN A 45 -8.42 -23.42 10.54
N PRO A 46 -7.70 -23.74 11.64
CA PRO A 46 -8.18 -23.48 12.99
C PRO A 46 -8.17 -21.98 13.30
N THR A 47 -9.20 -21.51 14.00
CA THR A 47 -9.28 -20.14 14.53
C THR A 47 -8.44 -19.93 15.80
N LEU A 48 -7.75 -20.96 16.26
CA LEU A 48 -6.97 -20.92 17.51
C LEU A 48 -5.64 -20.19 17.29
N ASP A 49 -5.20 -19.43 18.30
CA ASP A 49 -3.85 -18.90 18.36
C ASP A 49 -2.88 -20.05 18.68
N LEU A 50 -2.15 -20.50 17.66
CA LEU A 50 -1.19 -21.59 17.81
C LEU A 50 0.17 -21.04 18.23
N ILE A 51 0.96 -21.84 18.95
CA ILE A 51 2.34 -21.52 19.31
C ILE A 51 3.24 -22.60 18.75
N TYR A 52 4.21 -22.21 17.92
CA TYR A 52 5.23 -23.11 17.37
C TYR A 52 6.61 -22.72 17.91
N ARG A 53 7.24 -23.61 18.67
CA ARG A 53 8.57 -23.39 19.30
C ARG A 53 8.68 -22.05 20.05
N GLY A 54 7.62 -21.64 20.72
CA GLY A 54 7.57 -20.39 21.49
C GLY A 54 7.21 -19.14 20.67
N ALA A 55 7.05 -19.23 19.35
CA ALA A 55 6.56 -18.13 18.52
C ALA A 55 5.05 -18.30 18.23
N ALA A 56 4.30 -17.20 18.33
CA ALA A 56 2.90 -17.19 17.91
C ALA A 56 2.79 -17.47 16.41
N TYR A 57 1.91 -18.40 16.05
CA TYR A 57 1.63 -18.82 14.69
C TYR A 57 0.14 -18.60 14.41
N THR A 58 -0.15 -17.71 13.47
CA THR A 58 -1.50 -17.43 13.00
C THR A 58 -1.59 -17.72 11.49
N THR A 59 -2.60 -18.50 11.08
CA THR A 59 -2.85 -18.82 9.67
C THR A 59 -3.68 -17.76 8.96
N HIS A 60 -4.34 -16.91 9.74
CA HIS A 60 -4.95 -15.67 9.28
C HIS A 60 -4.04 -14.53 9.72
N PRO A 61 -3.09 -14.08 8.88
CA PRO A 61 -2.49 -12.78 9.11
C PRO A 61 -3.62 -11.78 8.94
N THR A 62 -4.24 -11.35 10.05
CA THR A 62 -4.91 -10.06 10.07
C THR A 62 -3.87 -9.10 9.53
N ALA A 63 -4.19 -8.43 8.42
CA ALA A 63 -3.38 -7.33 7.95
C ALA A 63 -3.13 -6.49 9.19
N VAL A 64 -1.87 -6.42 9.62
CA VAL A 64 -1.47 -5.65 10.78
C VAL A 64 -1.80 -4.23 10.38
N GLU A 65 -3.02 -3.79 10.70
CA GLU A 65 -3.34 -2.38 10.69
C GLU A 65 -2.24 -1.76 11.54
N PRO A 66 -1.48 -0.80 10.98
CA PRO A 66 -0.34 -0.24 11.67
C PRO A 66 -0.82 0.19 13.05
N ALA A 67 -0.22 -0.42 14.08
CA ALA A 67 -0.60 -0.30 15.48
C ALA A 67 -1.31 1.03 15.73
N ALA A 68 -2.61 0.96 16.02
CA ALA A 68 -3.45 2.13 16.25
C ALA A 68 -2.68 3.07 17.17
N LYS A 69 -2.15 4.16 16.61
CA LYS A 69 -1.53 5.22 17.40
C LYS A 69 -2.58 5.57 18.44
N ALA A 70 -2.21 5.51 19.72
CA ALA A 70 -3.07 5.92 20.83
C ALA A 70 -3.83 7.20 20.43
N PRO A 71 -5.11 7.37 20.81
CA PRO A 71 -5.90 8.51 20.38
C PRO A 71 -5.15 9.79 20.78
N SER A 72 -4.46 10.38 19.80
CA SER A 72 -3.67 11.58 20.04
C SER A 72 -4.64 12.65 20.50
N SER A 73 -4.27 13.38 21.55
CA SER A 73 -5.10 14.48 22.05
C SER A 73 -5.50 15.37 20.86
N ILE A 74 -6.70 15.95 20.86
CA ILE A 74 -7.15 16.84 19.77
C ILE A 74 -6.10 17.92 19.47
N LYS A 75 -5.42 18.42 20.51
CA LYS A 75 -4.30 19.38 20.39
C LYS A 75 -3.11 18.80 19.62
N GLU A 76 -2.80 17.53 19.86
CA GLU A 76 -1.73 16.82 19.18
C GLU A 76 -2.09 16.49 17.73
N GLN A 77 -3.34 16.13 17.45
CA GLN A 77 -3.85 15.97 16.09
C GLN A 77 -3.74 17.29 15.31
N ALA A 78 -4.21 18.39 15.89
CA ALA A 78 -4.10 19.72 15.28
C ALA A 78 -2.64 20.08 14.98
N ARG A 79 -1.72 19.84 15.93
CA ARG A 79 -0.28 20.04 15.71
C ARG A 79 0.26 19.17 14.57
N GLN A 80 -0.12 17.90 14.49
CA GLN A 80 0.31 16.99 13.42
C GLN A 80 -0.19 17.47 12.06
N LEU A 81 -1.44 17.91 11.96
CA LEU A 81 -2.01 18.46 10.74
C LEU A 81 -1.24 19.71 10.29
N MET A 82 -1.00 20.68 11.19
CA MET A 82 -0.23 21.88 10.87
C MET A 82 1.19 21.57 10.41
N MET A 83 1.88 20.62 11.08
CA MET A 83 3.22 20.17 10.69
C MET A 83 3.23 19.47 9.34
N SER A 84 2.21 18.65 9.06
CA SER A 84 2.08 17.94 7.77
C SER A 84 1.84 18.92 6.61
N HIS A 85 0.97 19.90 6.82
CA HIS A 85 0.68 20.95 5.85
C HIS A 85 1.93 21.79 5.56
N HIS A 86 2.66 22.23 6.58
CA HIS A 86 3.92 22.97 6.43
C HIS A 86 4.96 22.18 5.60
N ARG A 87 5.11 20.88 5.88
CA ARG A 87 6.02 20.00 5.11
C ARG A 87 5.59 19.86 3.64
N ASN A 88 4.29 19.80 3.37
CA ASN A 88 3.77 19.69 2.01
C ASN A 88 4.06 20.94 1.19
N VAL A 89 3.81 22.13 1.75
CA VAL A 89 4.14 23.42 1.09
C VAL A 89 5.64 23.50 0.79
N LYS A 90 6.49 23.14 1.76
CA LYS A 90 7.94 23.09 1.57
C LYS A 90 8.36 22.12 0.46
N ARG A 91 7.85 20.88 0.49
CA ARG A 91 8.17 19.86 -0.52
C ARG A 91 7.76 20.34 -1.90
N ARG A 92 6.59 20.97 -2.05
CA ARG A 92 6.12 21.50 -3.32
C ARG A 92 7.05 22.58 -3.86
N GLN A 93 7.42 23.55 -3.02
CA GLN A 93 8.39 24.58 -3.41
C GLN A 93 9.71 23.96 -3.90
N GLN A 94 10.29 23.04 -3.12
CA GLN A 94 11.54 22.37 -3.50
C GLN A 94 11.40 21.64 -4.84
N THR A 95 10.31 20.92 -5.07
CA THR A 95 10.09 20.23 -6.35
C THR A 95 9.93 21.18 -7.54
N MET A 96 9.29 22.33 -7.34
CA MET A 96 9.12 23.33 -8.40
C MET A 96 10.45 24.00 -8.74
N LEU A 97 11.24 24.33 -7.73
CA LEU A 97 12.57 24.90 -7.91
C LEU A 97 13.52 23.92 -8.60
N SER A 98 13.58 22.66 -8.15
CA SER A 98 14.40 21.64 -8.81
C SER A 98 14.02 21.41 -10.28
N ARG A 99 12.73 21.58 -10.64
CA ARG A 99 12.30 21.52 -12.04
C ARG A 99 12.78 22.74 -12.84
N LEU A 100 12.66 23.95 -12.28
CA LEU A 100 13.15 25.16 -12.92
C LEU A 100 14.67 25.09 -13.14
N ASP A 101 15.42 24.66 -12.14
CA ASP A 101 16.88 24.48 -12.25
C ASP A 101 17.24 23.59 -13.43
N SER A 102 16.55 22.45 -13.57
CA SER A 102 16.77 21.54 -14.70
C SER A 102 16.48 22.17 -16.06
N GLN A 103 15.56 23.14 -16.15
CA GLN A 103 15.26 23.86 -17.38
C GLN A 103 16.30 24.93 -17.71
N VAL A 104 16.87 25.57 -16.69
CA VAL A 104 17.89 26.62 -16.85
C VAL A 104 19.30 26.04 -16.96
N GLY A 105 19.45 24.72 -16.81
CA GLY A 105 20.74 24.04 -16.88
C GLY A 105 21.56 24.12 -15.58
N LEU A 106 20.90 24.46 -14.47
CA LEU A 106 21.48 24.41 -13.13
C LEU A 106 21.35 22.98 -12.56
N PRO A 107 22.28 22.55 -11.70
CA PRO A 107 22.15 21.26 -11.04
C PRO A 107 20.95 21.29 -10.08
N ALA A 108 20.10 20.25 -10.14
CA ALA A 108 18.81 20.19 -9.43
C ALA A 108 18.92 20.25 -7.89
N SER A 109 20.13 20.16 -7.35
CA SER A 109 20.45 20.29 -5.92
C SER A 109 20.51 21.74 -5.46
N ASP A 110 20.88 22.68 -6.32
CA ASP A 110 21.32 24.01 -5.88
C ASP A 110 20.17 24.85 -5.33
N ALA A 111 18.99 24.85 -5.98
CA ALA A 111 17.84 25.53 -5.40
C ALA A 111 17.21 24.79 -4.20
N THR A 112 17.54 23.52 -3.97
CA THR A 112 17.12 22.84 -2.72
C THR A 112 17.89 23.33 -1.50
N HIS A 113 19.08 23.88 -1.71
CA HIS A 113 19.91 24.52 -0.68
C HIS A 113 19.51 25.96 -0.40
N PHE A 114 18.75 26.59 -1.30
CA PHE A 114 18.24 27.94 -1.11
C PHE A 114 17.05 27.93 -0.14
N TRP A 115 17.34 28.11 1.14
CA TRP A 115 16.34 28.38 2.18
C TRP A 115 16.81 29.55 3.04
N ASN A 116 16.01 30.63 3.10
CA ASN A 116 16.34 31.79 3.92
C ASN A 116 16.47 31.38 5.39
N HIS A 117 17.69 31.51 5.90
CA HIS A 117 18.16 30.81 7.10
C HIS A 117 17.64 31.38 8.43
N ILE A 118 16.88 32.48 8.44
CA ILE A 118 16.70 33.26 9.67
C ILE A 118 15.66 32.65 10.63
N ARG A 119 14.62 31.98 10.13
CA ARG A 119 13.59 31.35 11.01
C ARG A 119 13.09 29.98 10.59
N GLY A 120 13.56 29.43 9.45
CA GLY A 120 13.02 28.17 8.93
C GLY A 120 11.55 28.27 8.49
N GLU A 121 10.96 29.47 8.55
CA GLU A 121 9.57 29.74 8.17
C GLU A 121 9.40 29.74 6.65
N VAL A 122 8.26 29.23 6.19
CA VAL A 122 7.82 29.32 4.80
C VAL A 122 7.38 30.77 4.56
N HIS A 123 7.72 31.35 3.40
CA HIS A 123 7.26 32.70 3.06
C HIS A 123 5.72 32.75 3.00
N PRO A 124 5.04 33.76 3.58
CA PRO A 124 3.58 33.79 3.69
C PRO A 124 2.84 33.62 2.37
N SER A 125 3.35 34.19 1.26
CA SER A 125 2.73 34.06 -0.07
C SER A 125 2.69 32.61 -0.60
N PHE A 126 3.50 31.71 -0.05
CA PHE A 126 3.51 30.30 -0.41
C PHE A 126 2.36 29.52 0.24
N GLY A 127 1.81 30.02 1.35
CA GLY A 127 0.55 29.50 1.89
C GLY A 127 -0.57 29.64 0.86
N ASP A 128 -0.69 30.81 0.24
CA ASP A 128 -1.79 31.07 -0.71
C ASP A 128 -1.59 30.40 -2.08
N SER A 129 -0.34 30.27 -2.54
CA SER A 129 -0.02 29.78 -3.89
C SER A 129 0.31 28.29 -3.99
N TYR A 130 0.88 27.70 -2.94
CA TYR A 130 1.33 26.29 -2.95
C TYR A 130 0.49 25.36 -2.10
N ASP A 131 -0.43 25.87 -1.29
CA ASP A 131 -1.40 25.03 -0.59
C ASP A 131 -2.33 24.28 -1.57
N ARG A 132 -2.94 23.21 -1.06
CA ARG A 132 -3.99 22.45 -1.71
C ARG A 132 -5.22 23.35 -1.87
N SER A 133 -5.83 23.32 -3.05
CA SER A 133 -7.11 23.99 -3.24
C SER A 133 -8.17 23.39 -2.32
N GLN A 134 -9.00 24.26 -1.73
CA GLN A 134 -10.12 23.87 -0.86
C GLN A 134 -11.15 22.98 -1.58
N ALA A 135 -11.14 22.98 -2.92
CA ALA A 135 -12.06 22.23 -3.78
C ALA A 135 -11.91 20.70 -3.72
N THR A 136 -10.87 20.17 -3.09
CA THR A 136 -10.60 18.71 -3.05
C THR A 136 -10.95 18.05 -1.72
N MET A 137 -11.53 18.76 -0.74
CA MET A 137 -11.97 18.19 0.56
C MET A 137 -13.35 17.52 0.46
N SER A 138 -13.49 16.50 -0.40
CA SER A 138 -14.62 15.56 -0.41
C SER A 138 -14.13 14.15 -0.16
#